data_AF-Q8VEK8-F1
#
_entry.id   AF-Q8VEK8-F1
#
_cell.length_a   1.000
_cell.length_b   1.000
_cell.length_c   1.000
_cell.angle_alpha   90.00
_cell.angle_beta   90.00
_cell.angle_gamma   90.00
#
_symmetry.space_group_name_H-M   'P 1'
#
loop_
_entity.id
_entity.type
_entity.pdbx_description
1 polymer ?
#
loop_
_entity_poly.entity_id
_entity_poly.type
_entity_poly.pdbx_seq_one_letter_code
_entity_poly.pdbx_strand_id
1 'polypeptide(L)'
;ALAVATLCYESHESMESYEISPFINRRNANTFMSPQQRWRAKAQKRVQERNKPAYEINREACDDYKLCERYAMVYGYNAAYNRYFRQRRGARY
;
A
#
# COMPACT_ATOMS: atom_id res chain seq x y z
N ALA A 1 9.51 55.24 20.33
CA ALA A 1 8.82 54.42 19.32
C ALA A 1 8.18 53.22 20.03
N LEU A 2 6.88 52.97 19.86
CA LEU A 2 6.20 51.82 20.45
C LEU A 2 6.17 50.70 19.39
N ALA A 3 6.84 49.58 19.69
CA ALA A 3 6.82 48.40 18.85
C ALA A 3 5.59 47.55 19.22
N VAL A 4 4.68 47.36 18.27
CA VAL A 4 3.54 46.46 18.42
C VAL A 4 4.00 45.06 18.05
N ALA A 5 4.00 44.14 19.00
CA ALA A 5 4.21 42.72 18.74
C ALA A 5 2.89 42.12 18.23
N THR A 6 2.78 41.96 16.92
CA THR A 6 1.71 41.14 16.32
C THR A 6 2.07 39.69 16.59
N LEU A 7 1.46 39.10 17.63
CA LEU A 7 1.51 37.67 17.86
C LEU A 7 0.79 37.00 16.69
N CYS A 8 1.56 36.54 15.70
CA CYS A 8 1.04 35.70 14.63
C CYS A 8 0.50 34.43 15.30
N TYR A 9 -0.83 34.38 15.43
CA TYR A 9 -1.56 33.20 15.87
C TYR A 9 -1.08 32.02 15.01
N GLU A 10 -0.43 31.06 15.66
CA GLU A 10 0.10 29.86 15.03
C GLU A 10 -1.08 29.09 14.45
N SER A 11 -1.26 29.22 13.14
CA SER A 11 -2.26 28.46 12.39
C SER A 11 -1.97 27.00 12.65
N HIS A 12 -2.86 26.31 13.37
CA HIS A 12 -2.84 24.87 13.49
C HIS A 12 -3.28 24.23 12.15
N GLU A 13 -2.58 24.58 11.06
CA GLU A 13 -2.80 24.06 9.72
C GLU A 13 -1.91 22.83 9.53
N SER A 14 -2.50 21.69 9.90
CA SER A 14 -2.52 20.44 9.12
C SER A 14 -2.77 19.32 10.11
N MET A 15 -4.04 18.93 10.27
CA MET A 15 -4.32 17.58 10.73
C MET A 15 -3.86 16.66 9.61
N GLU A 16 -2.60 16.22 9.68
CA GLU A 16 -2.02 15.20 8.79
C GLU A 16 -3.05 14.08 8.67
N SER A 17 -3.56 13.83 7.46
CA SER A 17 -4.48 12.73 7.24
C SER A 17 -3.71 11.46 7.60
N TYR A 18 -4.10 10.78 8.68
CA TYR A 18 -3.53 9.49 9.04
C TYR A 18 -4.01 8.45 8.02
N GLU A 19 -3.42 8.51 6.83
CA GLU A 19 -3.64 7.54 5.78
C GLU A 19 -2.80 6.32 6.11
N ILE A 20 -3.48 5.29 6.62
CA ILE A 20 -2.89 3.97 6.92
C ILE A 20 -2.30 3.31 5.64
N SER A 21 -2.71 3.77 4.46
CA SER A 21 -2.21 3.31 3.16
C SER A 21 -2.12 4.49 2.18
N PRO A 22 -1.12 5.39 2.31
CA PRO A 22 -1.00 6.56 1.45
C PRO A 22 -0.59 6.18 0.01
N PHE A 23 -0.13 4.94 -0.18
CA PHE A 23 0.28 4.41 -1.46
C PHE A 23 -0.76 3.44 -2.03
N ILE A 24 -1.02 3.61 -3.31
CA ILE A 24 -1.88 2.71 -4.08
C ILE A 24 -1.12 1.41 -4.31
N ASN A 25 -1.74 0.29 -3.95
CA ASN A 25 -1.17 -1.04 -4.20
C ASN A 25 -0.85 -1.22 -5.69
N ARG A 26 0.27 -1.87 -6.01
CA ARG A 26 0.73 -2.22 -7.37
C ARG A 26 -0.39 -2.84 -8.23
N ARG A 27 -1.33 -3.59 -7.65
CA ARG A 27 -2.49 -4.15 -8.36
C ARG A 27 -3.42 -3.08 -8.92
N ASN A 28 -3.55 -1.96 -8.22
CA ASN A 28 -4.46 -0.85 -8.49
C ASN A 28 -3.75 0.36 -9.14
N ALA A 29 -2.45 0.29 -9.40
CA ALA A 29 -1.69 1.42 -9.98
C ALA A 29 -2.22 1.89 -11.34
N ASN A 30 -2.84 1.00 -12.13
CA ASN A 30 -3.36 1.33 -13.47
C ASN A 30 -4.82 1.81 -13.47
N THR A 31 -5.43 2.03 -12.30
CA THR A 31 -6.88 2.32 -12.21
C THR A 31 -7.24 3.65 -12.87
N PHE A 32 -6.32 4.62 -12.87
CA PHE A 32 -6.49 5.95 -13.46
C PHE A 32 -6.29 6.02 -14.97
N MET A 33 -5.82 4.93 -15.61
CA MET A 33 -5.55 4.94 -17.05
C MET A 33 -6.83 4.97 -17.89
N SER A 34 -6.79 5.71 -19.00
CA SER A 34 -7.88 5.77 -19.98
C SER A 34 -8.23 4.38 -20.54
N PRO A 35 -9.50 4.12 -20.93
CA PRO A 35 -9.92 2.81 -21.44
C PRO A 35 -9.10 2.32 -22.65
N GLN A 36 -8.68 3.23 -23.53
CA GLN A 36 -7.87 2.89 -24.72
C GLN A 36 -6.46 2.42 -24.36
N GLN A 37 -5.82 3.03 -23.37
CA GLN A 37 -4.50 2.61 -22.90
C GLN A 37 -4.56 1.33 -22.05
N ARG A 38 -5.71 1.08 -21.40
CA ARG A 38 -5.91 -0.06 -20.50
C ARG A 38 -5.68 -1.41 -21.16
N TRP A 39 -5.99 -1.58 -22.45
CA TRP A 39 -5.82 -2.89 -23.12
C TRP A 39 -4.34 -3.26 -23.29
N ARG A 40 -3.51 -2.31 -23.73
CA ARG A 40 -2.04 -2.49 -23.85
C ARG A 40 -1.40 -2.73 -22.48
N ALA A 41 -1.78 -1.92 -21.49
CA ALA A 41 -1.32 -2.11 -20.11
C ALA A 41 -1.73 -3.48 -19.53
N LYS A 42 -2.95 -3.96 -19.84
CA LYS A 42 -3.43 -5.28 -19.41
C LYS A 42 -2.64 -6.41 -20.05
N ALA A 43 -2.30 -6.31 -21.33
CA ALA A 43 -1.47 -7.30 -22.03
C ALA A 43 -0.06 -7.37 -21.44
N GLN A 44 0.59 -6.22 -21.21
CA GLN A 44 1.91 -6.15 -20.56
C GLN A 44 1.87 -6.67 -19.13
N LYS A 45 0.84 -6.31 -18.35
CA LYS A 45 0.65 -6.80 -16.99
C LYS A 45 0.54 -8.33 -16.98
N ARG A 46 -0.19 -8.96 -17.91
CA ARG A 46 -0.31 -10.43 -17.99
C ARG A 46 1.04 -11.12 -18.12
N VAL A 47 1.94 -10.58 -18.93
CA VAL A 47 3.30 -11.12 -19.10
C VAL A 47 4.11 -10.90 -17.83
N GLN A 48 4.04 -9.72 -17.23
CA GLN A 48 4.73 -9.40 -15.97
C GLN A 48 4.25 -10.27 -14.80
N GLU A 49 2.94 -10.51 -14.66
CA GLU A 49 2.37 -11.38 -13.63
C GLU A 49 2.86 -12.83 -13.74
N ARG A 50 3.11 -13.33 -14.95
CA ARG A 50 3.67 -14.68 -15.15
C ARG A 50 5.11 -14.81 -14.67
N ASN A 51 5.89 -13.75 -14.83
CA ASN A 51 7.30 -13.72 -14.43
C ASN A 51 7.49 -13.15 -13.01
N LYS A 52 6.39 -12.91 -12.28
CA LYS A 52 6.44 -12.31 -10.96
C LYS A 52 7.07 -13.29 -9.96
N PRO A 53 8.11 -12.90 -9.22
CA PRO A 53 8.75 -13.78 -8.25
C PRO A 53 7.84 -14.03 -7.04
N ALA A 54 8.01 -15.18 -6.39
CA ALA A 54 7.14 -15.59 -5.28
C ALA A 54 7.10 -14.59 -4.11
N TYR A 55 8.21 -13.90 -3.83
CA TYR A 55 8.24 -12.89 -2.77
C TYR A 55 7.36 -11.67 -3.10
N GLU A 56 7.28 -11.25 -4.36
CA GLU A 56 6.38 -10.17 -4.78
C GLU A 56 4.93 -10.62 -4.69
N ILE A 57 4.61 -11.85 -5.09
CA ILE A 57 3.26 -12.41 -4.96
C ILE A 57 2.82 -12.46 -3.49
N ASN A 58 3.71 -12.90 -2.60
CA ASN A 58 3.44 -12.97 -1.17
C ASN A 58 3.24 -11.58 -0.56
N ARG A 59 4.05 -10.61 -0.99
CA ARG A 59 3.90 -9.21 -0.58
C ARG A 59 2.56 -8.64 -1.03
N GLU A 60 2.17 -8.82 -2.29
CA GLU A 60 0.86 -8.36 -2.78
C GLU A 60 -0.31 -9.03 -2.04
N ALA A 61 -0.20 -10.32 -1.70
CA ALA A 61 -1.21 -10.99 -0.88
C ALA A 61 -1.33 -10.38 0.53
N CYS A 62 -0.22 -9.91 1.10
CA CYS A 62 -0.21 -9.21 2.38
C CYS A 62 -0.80 -7.80 2.26
N ASP A 63 -0.49 -7.07 1.18
CA ASP A 63 -1.04 -5.74 0.90
C ASP A 63 -2.57 -5.78 0.71
N ASP A 64 -3.09 -6.86 0.12
CA ASP A 64 -4.54 -7.06 -0.07
C ASP A 64 -5.27 -7.43 1.23
N TYR A 65 -4.55 -7.82 2.29
CA TYR A 65 -5.14 -8.20 3.57
C TYR A 65 -4.78 -7.21 4.67
N LYS A 66 -5.71 -6.31 4.99
CA LYS A 66 -5.52 -5.15 5.89
C LYS A 66 -4.82 -5.46 7.22
N LEU A 67 -5.06 -6.62 7.83
CA LEU A 67 -4.36 -7.03 9.05
C LEU A 67 -2.88 -7.37 8.79
N CYS A 68 -2.57 -8.02 7.67
CA CYS A 68 -1.19 -8.28 7.27
C CYS A 68 -0.48 -6.99 6.86
N GLU A 69 -1.12 -6.15 6.04
CA GLU A 69 -0.60 -4.82 5.65
C GLU A 69 -0.22 -3.99 6.88
N ARG A 70 -1.15 -3.84 7.85
CA ARG A 70 -0.89 -3.07 9.08
C ARG A 70 0.24 -3.66 9.92
N TYR A 71 0.29 -4.98 10.03
CA TYR A 71 1.35 -5.66 10.77
C TYR A 71 2.70 -5.52 10.05
N ALA A 72 2.70 -5.57 8.71
CA ALA A 72 3.90 -5.44 7.89
C ALA A 72 4.53 -4.04 8.00
N MET A 73 3.74 -2.99 8.21
CA MET A 73 4.26 -1.65 8.45
C MET A 73 5.10 -1.56 9.74
N VAL A 74 4.81 -2.39 10.74
CA VAL A 74 5.50 -2.37 12.03
C VAL A 74 6.62 -3.42 12.10
N TYR A 75 6.37 -4.64 11.60
CA TYR A 75 7.25 -5.79 11.79
C TYR A 75 7.87 -6.33 10.49
N GLY A 76 7.54 -5.72 9.35
CA GLY A 76 8.00 -6.15 8.04
C GLY A 76 7.18 -7.28 7.40
N TYR A 77 7.30 -7.39 6.09
CA TYR A 77 6.48 -8.28 5.26
C TYR A 77 6.68 -9.77 5.53
N ASN A 78 7.93 -10.20 5.77
CA ASN A 78 8.19 -11.62 6.01
C ASN A 78 7.53 -12.11 7.30
N ALA A 79 7.59 -11.32 8.37
CA ALA A 79 6.94 -11.63 9.65
C ALA A 79 5.40 -11.61 9.49
N ALA A 80 4.86 -10.59 8.82
CA ALA A 80 3.44 -10.46 8.57
C ALA A 80 2.89 -11.62 7.73
N TYR A 81 3.52 -11.93 6.60
CA TYR A 81 3.09 -13.02 5.72
C TYR A 81 3.13 -14.36 6.44
N ASN A 82 4.19 -14.61 7.21
CA ASN A 82 4.31 -15.83 8.02
C ASN A 82 3.17 -15.95 9.05
N ARG A 83 2.84 -14.84 9.74
CA ARG A 83 1.78 -14.81 10.74
C ARG A 83 0.40 -15.11 10.16
N TYR A 84 0.06 -14.54 9.00
CA TYR A 84 -1.31 -14.60 8.48
C TYR A 84 -1.55 -15.68 7.40
N PHE A 85 -0.53 -16.07 6.65
CA PHE A 85 -0.70 -16.96 5.49
C PHE A 85 0.03 -18.29 5.62
N ARG A 86 1.09 -18.38 6.43
CA ARG A 86 1.88 -19.62 6.53
C ARG A 86 1.19 -20.71 7.36
N GLN A 87 0.32 -20.35 8.30
CA GLN A 87 -0.54 -21.31 9.02
C GLN A 87 -1.67 -21.88 8.16
N ARG A 88 -2.18 -21.13 7.16
CA ARG A 88 -3.25 -21.59 6.26
C ARG A 88 -2.81 -22.65 5.25
N ARG A 89 -1.50 -22.85 5.04
CA ARG A 89 -0.98 -23.96 4.21
C ARG A 89 -1.03 -25.32 4.92
N GLY A 90 -1.24 -25.36 6.23
CA GLY A 90 -1.39 -26.60 7.01
C GLY A 90 -2.84 -26.99 7.31
N ALA A 91 -3.81 -26.11 7.04
CA ALA A 91 -5.24 -26.37 7.21
C ALA A 91 -5.89 -26.72 5.87
N ARG A 92 -5.48 -27.85 5.29
CA ARG A 92 -6.32 -28.62 4.37
C ARG A 92 -6.74 -29.87 5.13
N TYR A 93 -7.98 -29.86 5.61
CA TYR A 93 -8.74 -31.09 5.86
C TYR A 93 -9.27 -31.59 4.52
#